data_AF-A0A8J5ZY41-F1
#
_entry.id   AF-A0A8J5ZY41-F1
#
_cell.length_a   1.000
_cell.length_b   1.000
_cell.length_c   1.000
_cell.angle_alpha   90.00
_cell.angle_beta   90.00
_cell.angle_gamma   90.00
#
_symmetry.space_group_name_H-M   'P 1'
#
loop_
_entity.id
_entity.type
_entity.pdbx_description
1 polymer ?
#
loop_
_entity_poly.entity_id
_entity_poly.type
_entity_poly.pdbx_seq_one_letter_code
_entity_poly.pdbx_strand_id
1 'polypeptide(L)'
;MKDVPTYLPEKTILPCNLKLEDVRDAFISLRASSLAELPAGSVVGTAPLRRKSQILHRYPSLKATLLALAGLRRLRMTENVTSTLSIDEMLPAVAQGAIGIACRSDDEKMLCIANYLASLNHEETRLAVSCERAFLLTLDGSCRTPTAGYASKDEDGNCIFKGLVASPDGTRVLETSRKGSYHFEDTVSMGKDAGKELLSRAGPGFFDS
;
A
#
# COMPACT_ATOMS: atom_id res chain seq x y z
N MET A 1 5.54 -4.74 -4.11
CA MET A 1 6.13 -3.63 -4.87
C MET A 1 6.40 -2.42 -3.98
N LYS A 2 5.70 -2.26 -2.85
CA LYS A 2 5.96 -1.31 -1.72
C LYS A 2 7.43 -0.98 -1.35
N ASP A 3 8.38 -1.85 -1.70
CA ASP A 3 9.81 -1.75 -1.36
C ASP A 3 10.65 -1.09 -2.48
N VAL A 4 10.07 -0.87 -3.66
CA VAL A 4 10.70 -0.10 -4.75
C VAL A 4 10.37 1.39 -4.54
N PRO A 5 11.38 2.28 -4.47
CA PRO A 5 11.19 3.72 -4.23
C PRO A 5 10.22 4.38 -5.22
N THR A 6 9.68 5.54 -4.84
CA THR A 6 8.74 6.35 -5.63
C THR A 6 9.38 6.84 -6.93
N TYR A 7 10.55 7.45 -6.83
CA TYR A 7 11.45 7.70 -7.96
C TYR A 7 12.17 6.39 -8.36
N LEU A 8 12.40 6.20 -9.66
CA LEU A 8 13.36 5.21 -10.15
C LEU A 8 14.68 5.93 -10.45
N PRO A 9 15.85 5.27 -10.31
CA PRO A 9 17.11 5.81 -10.80
C PRO A 9 17.04 6.11 -12.30
N GLU A 10 17.91 7.01 -12.78
CA GLU A 10 18.00 7.30 -14.21
C GLU A 10 18.14 6.00 -15.01
N LYS A 11 17.48 5.96 -16.18
CA LYS A 11 17.49 4.81 -17.10
C LYS A 11 16.96 3.48 -16.51
N THR A 12 16.24 3.52 -15.39
CA THR A 12 15.57 2.35 -14.81
C THR A 12 14.06 2.43 -15.07
N ILE A 13 13.49 1.36 -15.63
CA ILE A 13 12.05 1.23 -15.91
C ILE A 13 11.45 0.00 -15.22
N LEU A 14 10.13 0.01 -15.03
CA LEU A 14 9.34 -1.08 -14.45
C LEU A 14 8.34 -1.64 -15.49
N PRO A 15 8.79 -2.37 -16.52
CA PRO A 15 7.95 -2.76 -17.66
C PRO A 15 6.86 -3.78 -17.34
N CYS A 16 6.96 -4.52 -16.23
CA CYS A 16 6.07 -5.63 -15.91
C CYS A 16 5.65 -5.62 -14.45
N ASN A 17 4.33 -5.67 -14.22
CA ASN A 17 3.73 -5.94 -12.90
C ASN A 17 2.96 -7.27 -12.97
N LEU A 18 3.35 -8.23 -12.14
CA LEU A 18 2.68 -9.53 -12.06
C LEU A 18 1.32 -9.39 -11.36
N LYS A 19 0.44 -10.39 -11.53
CA LYS A 19 -0.87 -10.44 -10.86
C LYS A 19 -0.74 -10.22 -9.35
N LEU A 20 -1.66 -9.42 -8.79
CA LEU A 20 -1.75 -9.13 -7.37
C LEU A 20 -1.96 -10.41 -6.53
N GLU A 21 -1.11 -10.57 -5.53
CA GLU A 21 -1.39 -11.37 -4.33
C GLU A 21 -2.25 -10.58 -3.34
N ASP A 22 -2.83 -11.26 -2.36
CA ASP A 22 -3.69 -10.66 -1.34
C ASP A 22 -2.96 -9.53 -0.58
N VAL A 23 -3.50 -8.32 -0.75
CA VAL A 23 -2.92 -7.06 -0.28
C VAL A 23 -3.07 -6.85 1.22
N ARG A 24 -3.93 -7.63 1.89
CA ARG A 24 -4.32 -7.39 3.28
C ARG A 24 -3.16 -7.60 4.25
N ASP A 25 -3.33 -7.06 5.45
CA ASP A 25 -2.44 -7.32 6.58
C ASP A 25 -2.98 -8.47 7.44
N ALA A 26 -2.10 -9.10 8.21
CA ALA A 26 -2.42 -10.29 9.00
C ALA A 26 -2.28 -9.99 10.50
N PHE A 27 -3.27 -10.41 11.27
CA PHE A 27 -3.16 -10.55 12.72
C PHE A 27 -2.57 -11.91 13.06
N ILE A 28 -1.64 -11.92 14.01
CA ILE A 28 -1.03 -13.12 14.59
C ILE A 28 -1.07 -12.94 16.11
N SER A 29 -1.70 -13.88 16.80
CA SER A 29 -1.84 -13.90 18.25
C SER A 29 -2.03 -15.32 18.75
N LEU A 30 -1.46 -15.60 19.93
CA LEU A 30 -1.63 -16.86 20.66
C LEU A 30 -2.70 -16.77 21.77
N ARG A 31 -3.42 -15.64 21.87
CA ARG A 31 -4.26 -15.31 23.04
C ARG A 31 -5.62 -14.63 22.74
N ALA A 32 -5.85 -14.20 21.50
CA ALA A 32 -7.04 -13.46 21.06
C ALA A 32 -7.25 -13.73 19.57
N SER A 33 -8.49 -13.80 19.09
CA SER A 33 -8.82 -14.08 17.68
C SER A 33 -8.75 -12.85 16.77
N SER A 34 -8.95 -11.67 17.36
CA SER A 34 -8.98 -10.37 16.68
C SER A 34 -8.20 -9.30 17.47
N LEU A 35 -7.92 -8.16 16.82
CA LEU A 35 -7.36 -6.97 17.50
C LEU A 35 -8.32 -6.42 18.59
N ALA A 36 -9.63 -6.52 18.37
CA ALA A 36 -10.65 -6.02 19.29
C ALA A 36 -10.76 -6.81 20.61
N GLU A 37 -10.30 -8.06 20.63
CA GLU A 37 -10.25 -8.91 21.82
C GLU A 37 -9.00 -8.68 22.70
N LEU A 38 -8.02 -7.91 22.24
CA LEU A 38 -6.80 -7.66 23.00
C LEU A 38 -7.09 -6.79 24.25
N PRO A 39 -6.73 -7.23 25.47
CA PRO A 39 -6.89 -6.41 26.66
C PRO A 39 -6.15 -5.07 26.57
N ALA A 40 -6.72 -4.01 27.16
CA ALA A 40 -6.07 -2.70 27.25
C ALA A 40 -4.65 -2.80 27.81
N GLY A 41 -3.69 -2.13 27.15
CA GLY A 41 -2.27 -2.18 27.45
C GLY A 41 -1.47 -3.28 26.73
N SER A 42 -2.13 -4.19 25.99
CA SER A 42 -1.47 -5.25 25.23
C SER A 42 -0.51 -4.73 24.15
N VAL A 43 0.57 -5.48 23.90
CA VAL A 43 1.66 -5.13 22.97
C VAL A 43 1.65 -6.03 21.73
N VAL A 44 2.03 -5.49 20.56
CA VAL A 44 1.96 -6.17 19.24
C VAL A 44 3.29 -5.93 18.43
N GLY A 45 3.50 -6.41 17.18
CA GLY A 45 4.74 -6.23 16.34
C GLY A 45 4.54 -6.45 14.81
N THR A 46 4.91 -5.74 13.71
CA THR A 46 5.51 -4.45 13.17
C THR A 46 6.96 -3.99 13.32
N ALA A 47 7.41 -3.41 12.19
CA ALA A 47 8.31 -2.26 12.07
C ALA A 47 7.71 -1.02 11.32
N PRO A 48 6.81 -1.15 10.30
CA PRO A 48 6.26 0.02 9.57
C PRO A 48 5.28 0.93 10.35
N LEU A 49 5.52 2.25 10.36
CA LEU A 49 4.66 3.25 11.02
C LEU A 49 3.22 3.26 10.50
N ARG A 50 2.97 2.96 9.21
CA ARG A 50 1.62 2.83 8.63
C ARG A 50 0.68 1.98 9.50
N ARG A 51 1.17 0.82 9.96
CA ARG A 51 0.36 -0.10 10.77
C ARG A 51 0.17 0.42 12.18
N LYS A 52 1.26 0.89 12.81
CA LYS A 52 1.23 1.48 14.16
C LYS A 52 0.14 2.56 14.23
N SER A 53 0.19 3.52 13.31
CA SER A 53 -0.71 4.68 13.29
C SER A 53 -2.18 4.28 13.12
N GLN A 54 -2.50 3.37 12.19
CA GLN A 54 -3.87 2.91 11.99
C GLN A 54 -4.41 2.10 13.18
N ILE A 55 -3.60 1.23 13.79
CA ILE A 55 -4.06 0.44 14.95
C ILE A 55 -4.18 1.33 16.20
N LEU A 56 -3.28 2.30 16.41
CA LEU A 56 -3.41 3.27 17.51
C LEU A 56 -4.62 4.19 17.33
N HIS A 57 -4.97 4.55 16.10
CA HIS A 57 -6.19 5.31 15.81
C HIS A 57 -7.47 4.50 16.12
N ARG A 58 -7.54 3.24 15.65
CA ARG A 58 -8.71 2.37 15.83
C ARG A 58 -8.83 1.80 17.25
N TYR A 59 -7.70 1.56 17.92
CA TYR A 59 -7.60 0.93 19.24
C TYR A 59 -6.56 1.66 20.13
N PRO A 60 -6.86 2.89 20.63
CA PRO A 60 -5.90 3.71 21.39
C PRO A 60 -5.37 3.09 22.69
N SER A 61 -6.02 2.03 23.18
CA SER A 61 -5.60 1.27 24.37
C SER A 61 -4.49 0.26 24.11
N LEU A 62 -4.12 -0.02 22.85
CA LEU A 62 -3.09 -1.00 22.47
C LEU A 62 -1.73 -0.34 22.24
N LYS A 63 -0.64 -1.10 22.41
CA LYS A 63 0.73 -0.68 22.08
C LYS A 63 1.12 -1.37 20.76
N ALA A 64 0.76 -0.72 19.65
CA ALA A 64 0.19 -1.43 18.50
C ALA A 64 0.93 -1.31 17.16
N THR A 65 0.93 -2.41 16.39
CA THR A 65 2.10 -2.80 15.56
C THR A 65 1.82 -4.22 14.93
N LEU A 66 1.83 -4.48 13.58
CA LEU A 66 1.55 -5.82 12.96
C LEU A 66 2.40 -6.33 11.74
N LEU A 67 2.21 -7.58 11.26
CA LEU A 67 2.89 -8.22 10.09
C LEU A 67 2.06 -8.22 8.77
N ALA A 68 2.62 -8.76 7.67
CA ALA A 68 2.05 -8.70 6.30
C ALA A 68 1.62 -10.09 5.78
N LEU A 69 0.36 -10.23 5.30
CA LEU A 69 -0.17 -11.52 4.82
C LEU A 69 0.58 -12.06 3.60
N ALA A 70 0.86 -11.21 2.61
CA ALA A 70 1.58 -11.59 1.39
C ALA A 70 3.01 -12.13 1.65
N GLY A 71 3.63 -11.77 2.78
CA GLY A 71 4.93 -12.34 3.20
C GLY A 71 4.75 -13.77 3.72
N LEU A 72 3.77 -13.97 4.61
CA LEU A 72 3.47 -15.27 5.22
C LEU A 72 3.05 -16.31 4.17
N ARG A 73 2.26 -15.92 3.17
CA ARG A 73 1.91 -16.79 2.02
C ARG A 73 3.14 -17.26 1.25
N ARG A 74 4.07 -16.36 0.94
CA ARG A 74 5.30 -16.69 0.18
C ARG A 74 6.24 -17.60 0.97
N LEU A 75 6.25 -17.48 2.29
CA LEU A 75 6.99 -18.36 3.19
C LEU A 75 6.26 -19.66 3.55
N ARG A 76 5.01 -19.86 3.07
CA ARG A 76 4.12 -20.98 3.44
C ARG A 76 3.88 -21.08 4.95
N MET A 77 3.72 -19.93 5.61
CA MET A 77 3.50 -19.77 7.06
C MET A 77 2.06 -19.32 7.40
N THR A 78 1.09 -19.63 6.55
CA THR A 78 -0.31 -19.17 6.67
C THR A 78 -1.06 -19.74 7.86
N GLU A 79 -0.65 -20.90 8.37
CA GLU A 79 -1.18 -21.55 9.57
C GLU A 79 -0.94 -20.75 10.86
N ASN A 80 -0.03 -19.76 10.83
CA ASN A 80 0.20 -18.83 11.94
C ASN A 80 -0.71 -17.59 11.87
N VAL A 81 -1.52 -17.42 10.82
CA VAL A 81 -2.43 -16.28 10.68
C VAL A 81 -3.69 -16.52 11.50
N THR A 82 -3.87 -15.71 12.56
CA THR A 82 -5.05 -15.77 13.41
C THR A 82 -6.28 -15.19 12.70
N SER A 83 -6.10 -14.06 12.00
CA SER A 83 -7.15 -13.45 11.17
C SER A 83 -6.58 -12.50 10.11
N THR A 84 -7.32 -12.34 9.00
CA THR A 84 -6.98 -11.41 7.91
C THR A 84 -7.76 -10.12 8.07
N LEU A 85 -7.06 -9.00 8.21
CA LEU A 85 -7.67 -7.71 8.49
C LEU A 85 -8.28 -7.12 7.21
N SER A 86 -9.47 -6.52 7.31
CA SER A 86 -10.16 -5.98 6.14
C SER A 86 -9.51 -4.69 5.63
N ILE A 87 -9.81 -4.28 4.39
CA ILE A 87 -9.31 -3.02 3.80
C ILE A 87 -9.78 -1.80 4.62
N ASP A 88 -10.94 -1.90 5.26
CA ASP A 88 -11.56 -0.87 6.11
C ASP A 88 -11.16 -1.00 7.60
N GLU A 89 -10.45 -2.06 7.97
CA GLU A 89 -9.80 -2.22 9.28
C GLU A 89 -8.34 -1.78 9.25
N MET A 90 -7.63 -2.08 8.16
CA MET A 90 -6.30 -1.52 7.89
C MET A 90 -6.05 -1.40 6.39
N LEU A 91 -5.96 -0.15 5.91
CA LEU A 91 -5.65 0.18 4.52
C LEU A 91 -4.20 -0.27 4.20
N PRO A 92 -3.98 -1.06 3.13
CA PRO A 92 -2.66 -1.58 2.75
C PRO A 92 -1.56 -0.52 2.51
N ALA A 93 -0.30 -0.98 2.48
CA ALA A 93 0.76 -0.15 1.92
C ALA A 93 0.59 -0.04 0.41
N VAL A 94 0.94 1.11 -0.15
CA VAL A 94 1.04 1.33 -1.60
C VAL A 94 1.83 0.20 -2.25
N ALA A 95 1.22 -0.44 -3.24
CA ALA A 95 1.73 -1.57 -3.98
C ALA A 95 2.17 -2.76 -3.10
N GLN A 96 1.48 -3.00 -1.99
CA GLN A 96 1.48 -4.28 -1.24
C GLN A 96 0.85 -5.38 -2.13
N GLY A 97 1.15 -6.65 -1.84
CA GLY A 97 0.77 -7.79 -2.71
C GLY A 97 1.59 -7.87 -4.00
N ALA A 98 1.60 -6.82 -4.83
CA ALA A 98 2.20 -6.81 -6.17
C ALA A 98 3.69 -7.20 -6.20
N ILE A 99 4.11 -7.81 -7.32
CA ILE A 99 5.52 -7.99 -7.71
C ILE A 99 5.72 -7.26 -9.03
N GLY A 100 6.77 -6.46 -9.16
CA GLY A 100 7.14 -5.81 -10.40
C GLY A 100 8.60 -6.10 -10.73
N ILE A 101 8.91 -6.20 -12.02
CA ILE A 101 10.25 -6.46 -12.54
C ILE A 101 10.79 -5.16 -13.11
N ALA A 102 11.98 -4.75 -12.66
CA ALA A 102 12.67 -3.56 -13.15
C ALA A 102 13.84 -3.96 -14.08
N CYS A 103 14.10 -3.16 -15.10
CA CYS A 103 15.27 -3.32 -15.99
C CYS A 103 15.82 -1.97 -16.45
N ARG A 104 16.97 -2.00 -17.15
CA ARG A 104 17.55 -0.82 -17.82
C ARG A 104 16.75 -0.46 -19.06
N SER A 105 16.57 0.83 -19.32
CA SER A 105 16.00 1.36 -20.56
C SER A 105 17.04 1.75 -21.62
N ASP A 106 18.33 1.78 -21.28
CA ASP A 106 19.44 2.07 -22.21
C ASP A 106 20.19 0.83 -22.69
N ASP A 107 19.58 -0.34 -22.54
CA ASP A 107 20.11 -1.64 -22.95
C ASP A 107 19.08 -2.30 -23.87
N GLU A 108 19.37 -2.35 -25.18
CA GLU A 108 18.48 -2.90 -26.20
C GLU A 108 18.05 -4.35 -25.90
N LYS A 109 18.94 -5.14 -25.27
CA LYS A 109 18.61 -6.52 -24.88
C LYS A 109 17.61 -6.53 -23.72
N MET A 110 17.71 -5.58 -22.80
CA MET A 110 16.73 -5.40 -21.72
C MET A 110 15.39 -4.86 -22.23
N LEU A 111 15.38 -4.04 -23.29
CA LEU A 111 14.15 -3.63 -23.98
C LEU A 111 13.48 -4.81 -24.71
N CYS A 112 14.25 -5.66 -25.40
CA CYS A 112 13.74 -6.91 -25.96
C CYS A 112 13.19 -7.84 -24.87
N ILE A 113 13.89 -7.99 -23.73
CA ILE A 113 13.39 -8.74 -22.57
C ILE A 113 12.11 -8.11 -22.00
N ALA A 114 12.01 -6.78 -21.92
CA ALA A 114 10.79 -6.10 -21.49
C ALA A 114 9.58 -6.45 -22.37
N ASN A 115 9.78 -6.56 -23.69
CA ASN A 115 8.73 -7.00 -24.62
C ASN A 115 8.30 -8.46 -24.37
N TYR A 116 9.22 -9.38 -24.04
CA TYR A 116 8.85 -10.73 -23.60
C TYR A 116 8.11 -10.72 -22.25
N LEU A 117 8.55 -9.89 -21.30
CA LEU A 117 7.91 -9.73 -19.99
C LEU A 117 6.50 -9.11 -20.07
N ALA A 118 6.12 -8.45 -21.16
CA ALA A 118 4.76 -7.97 -21.37
C ALA A 118 3.71 -9.10 -21.30
N SER A 119 4.09 -10.33 -21.67
CA SER A 119 3.23 -11.52 -21.53
C SER A 119 2.90 -11.91 -20.08
N LEU A 120 3.70 -11.43 -19.11
CA LEU A 120 3.51 -11.64 -17.67
C LEU A 120 2.84 -10.44 -16.98
N ASN A 121 2.64 -9.32 -17.69
CA ASN A 121 2.12 -8.08 -17.14
C ASN A 121 0.59 -8.15 -16.96
N HIS A 122 0.13 -8.08 -15.72
CA HIS A 122 -1.27 -8.05 -15.36
C HIS A 122 -1.75 -6.59 -15.35
N GLU A 123 -2.41 -6.15 -16.43
CA GLU A 123 -2.76 -4.74 -16.66
C GLU A 123 -3.60 -4.14 -15.52
N GLU A 124 -4.54 -4.90 -14.97
CA GLU A 124 -5.33 -4.48 -13.79
C GLU A 124 -4.47 -4.28 -12.54
N THR A 125 -3.36 -5.00 -12.37
CA THR A 125 -2.38 -4.67 -11.31
C THR A 125 -1.59 -3.43 -11.65
N ARG A 126 -1.15 -3.27 -12.91
CA ARG A 126 -0.40 -2.10 -13.37
C ARG A 126 -1.20 -0.81 -13.17
N LEU A 127 -2.49 -0.80 -13.47
CA LEU A 127 -3.40 0.34 -13.28
C LEU A 127 -3.55 0.71 -11.79
N ALA A 128 -3.87 -0.28 -10.93
CA ALA A 128 -3.95 -0.07 -9.49
C ALA A 128 -2.64 0.50 -8.90
N VAL A 129 -1.51 -0.18 -9.19
CA VAL A 129 -0.18 0.23 -8.71
C VAL A 129 0.23 1.59 -9.26
N SER A 130 -0.23 2.00 -10.45
CA SER A 130 0.04 3.33 -11.01
C SER A 130 -0.71 4.43 -10.25
N CYS A 131 -1.97 4.20 -9.87
CA CYS A 131 -2.74 5.10 -9.00
C CYS A 131 -2.05 5.25 -7.63
N GLU A 132 -1.78 4.12 -6.97
CA GLU A 132 -1.18 4.08 -5.63
C GLU A 132 0.23 4.71 -5.59
N ARG A 133 1.07 4.48 -6.61
CA ARG A 133 2.40 5.09 -6.71
C ARG A 133 2.35 6.57 -7.07
N ALA A 134 1.39 7.01 -7.89
CA ALA A 134 1.20 8.43 -8.19
C ALA A 134 0.77 9.22 -6.94
N PHE A 135 -0.08 8.62 -6.10
CA PHE A 135 -0.42 9.13 -4.76
C PHE A 135 0.81 9.22 -3.85
N LEU A 136 1.58 8.13 -3.69
CA LEU A 136 2.75 8.11 -2.81
C LEU A 136 3.84 9.10 -3.25
N LEU A 137 4.10 9.19 -4.56
CA LEU A 137 5.04 10.16 -5.13
C LEU A 137 4.61 11.61 -4.88
N THR A 138 3.30 11.89 -4.92
CA THR A 138 2.77 13.24 -4.68
C THR A 138 2.91 13.66 -3.21
N LEU A 139 2.87 12.71 -2.28
CA LEU A 139 3.06 12.93 -0.84
C LEU A 139 4.54 13.06 -0.41
N ASP A 140 5.49 12.92 -1.35
CA ASP A 140 6.91 12.60 -1.07
C ASP A 140 7.08 11.40 -0.11
N GLY A 141 6.16 10.44 -0.22
CA GLY A 141 6.03 9.31 0.70
C GLY A 141 7.07 8.22 0.46
N SER A 142 7.39 7.48 1.52
CA SER A 142 8.34 6.37 1.51
C SER A 142 7.81 5.14 2.24
N CYS A 143 8.55 4.04 2.24
CA CYS A 143 8.21 2.87 3.06
C CYS A 143 8.27 3.12 4.58
N ARG A 144 8.77 4.28 5.02
CA ARG A 144 8.83 4.72 6.42
C ARG A 144 7.69 5.68 6.79
N THR A 145 7.10 6.39 5.85
CA THR A 145 6.01 7.33 6.16
C THR A 145 4.74 6.56 6.60
N PRO A 146 3.96 7.10 7.54
CA PRO A 146 2.64 6.58 7.96
C PRO A 146 1.54 6.78 6.89
N THR A 147 1.81 6.28 5.68
CA THR A 147 1.00 6.47 4.47
C THR A 147 0.48 5.13 3.95
N ALA A 148 -0.81 5.08 3.61
CA ALA A 148 -1.50 3.92 3.07
C ALA A 148 -2.26 4.28 1.80
N GLY A 149 -2.43 3.32 0.89
CA GLY A 149 -3.11 3.55 -0.38
C GLY A 149 -3.42 2.24 -1.07
N TYR A 150 -4.63 2.12 -1.59
CA TYR A 150 -5.11 0.93 -2.29
C TYR A 150 -6.05 1.32 -3.42
N ALA A 151 -5.81 0.78 -4.61
CA ALA A 151 -6.67 0.89 -5.78
C ALA A 151 -7.19 -0.48 -6.20
N SER A 152 -8.47 -0.54 -6.59
CA SER A 152 -9.12 -1.73 -7.12
C SER A 152 -10.14 -1.37 -8.18
N LYS A 153 -10.44 -2.31 -9.07
CA LYS A 153 -11.59 -2.22 -9.96
C LYS A 153 -12.87 -2.60 -9.21
N ASP A 154 -13.99 -1.95 -9.50
CA ASP A 154 -15.32 -2.34 -8.99
C ASP A 154 -16.13 -3.15 -10.03
N GLU A 155 -17.36 -3.52 -9.66
CA GLU A 155 -18.27 -4.32 -10.50
C GLU A 155 -18.72 -3.58 -11.77
N ASP A 156 -18.77 -2.24 -11.73
CA ASP A 156 -19.04 -1.38 -12.89
C ASP A 156 -17.82 -1.26 -13.83
N GLY A 157 -16.65 -1.76 -13.43
CA GLY A 157 -15.39 -1.62 -14.16
C GLY A 157 -14.61 -0.33 -13.88
N ASN A 158 -15.05 0.51 -12.93
CA ASN A 158 -14.37 1.74 -12.55
C ASN A 158 -13.21 1.47 -11.59
N CYS A 159 -12.25 2.39 -11.55
CA CYS A 159 -11.31 2.49 -10.44
C CYS A 159 -12.05 2.96 -9.18
N ILE A 160 -11.80 2.31 -8.05
CA ILE A 160 -11.95 2.89 -6.72
C ILE A 160 -10.56 3.00 -6.10
N PHE A 161 -10.21 4.19 -5.63
CA PHE A 161 -9.00 4.44 -4.84
C PHE A 161 -9.37 4.89 -3.43
N LYS A 162 -8.67 4.35 -2.43
CA LYS A 162 -8.66 4.82 -1.04
C LYS A 162 -7.22 5.20 -0.66
N GLY A 163 -7.03 6.37 -0.08
CA GLY A 163 -5.74 6.88 0.41
C GLY A 163 -5.84 7.39 1.84
N LEU A 164 -4.80 7.15 2.65
CA LEU A 164 -4.75 7.54 4.07
C LEU A 164 -3.34 8.04 4.43
N VAL A 165 -3.31 9.13 5.20
CA VAL A 165 -2.11 9.73 5.78
C VAL A 165 -2.37 9.92 7.28
N ALA A 166 -1.50 9.41 8.15
CA ALA A 166 -1.69 9.43 9.61
C ALA A 166 -0.45 9.99 10.32
N SER A 167 -0.58 10.54 11.53
CA SER A 167 0.57 10.88 12.38
C SER A 167 1.21 9.59 12.95
N PRO A 168 2.53 9.54 13.19
CA PRO A 168 3.23 8.38 13.77
C PRO A 168 2.68 7.84 15.11
N ASP A 169 1.86 8.60 15.83
CA ASP A 169 1.17 8.23 17.07
C ASP A 169 -0.29 7.75 16.86
N GLY A 170 -0.87 7.94 15.67
CA GLY A 170 -2.27 7.61 15.34
C GLY A 170 -3.32 8.63 15.79
N THR A 171 -2.95 9.77 16.40
CA THR A 171 -3.93 10.76 16.89
C THR A 171 -4.59 11.56 15.75
N ARG A 172 -3.86 11.82 14.66
CA ARG A 172 -4.38 12.45 13.44
C ARG A 172 -4.40 11.43 12.31
N VAL A 173 -5.56 11.23 11.69
CA VAL A 173 -5.70 10.42 10.47
C VAL A 173 -6.51 11.23 9.45
N LEU A 174 -6.01 11.30 8.23
CA LEU A 174 -6.61 11.98 7.10
C LEU A 174 -6.83 10.98 5.96
N GLU A 175 -8.09 10.67 5.69
CA GLU A 175 -8.50 9.76 4.64
C GLU A 175 -9.09 10.51 3.44
N THR A 176 -8.94 9.93 2.25
CA THR A 176 -9.56 10.39 1.01
C THR A 176 -9.90 9.21 0.09
N SER A 177 -10.82 9.42 -0.85
CA SER A 177 -11.21 8.43 -1.85
C SER A 177 -11.49 9.07 -3.21
N ARG A 178 -11.38 8.28 -4.28
CA ARG A 178 -11.77 8.65 -5.65
C ARG A 178 -12.45 7.45 -6.33
N LYS A 179 -13.46 7.72 -7.16
CA LYS A 179 -14.00 6.76 -8.15
C LYS A 179 -13.94 7.41 -9.53
N GLY A 180 -13.59 6.64 -10.56
CA GLY A 180 -13.48 7.14 -11.94
C GLY A 180 -13.02 6.07 -12.92
N SER A 181 -12.76 6.48 -14.17
CA SER A 181 -12.26 5.62 -15.25
C SER A 181 -11.03 4.80 -14.83
N TYR A 182 -10.98 3.52 -15.24
CA TYR A 182 -9.84 2.63 -14.99
C TYR A 182 -8.84 2.59 -16.16
N HIS A 183 -8.55 3.75 -16.74
CA HIS A 183 -7.47 3.93 -17.70
C HIS A 183 -6.21 4.52 -17.04
N PHE A 184 -5.06 4.40 -17.71
CA PHE A 184 -3.75 4.72 -17.14
C PHE A 184 -3.59 6.21 -16.78
N GLU A 185 -4.09 7.12 -17.62
CA GLU A 185 -3.99 8.56 -17.37
C GLU A 185 -4.91 8.98 -16.23
N ASP A 186 -6.15 8.49 -16.21
CA ASP A 186 -7.14 8.75 -15.16
C ASP A 186 -6.67 8.24 -13.80
N THR A 187 -6.15 7.01 -13.73
CA THR A 187 -5.61 6.42 -12.49
C THR A 187 -4.42 7.18 -11.94
N VAL A 188 -3.48 7.60 -12.80
CA VAL A 188 -2.36 8.47 -12.40
C VAL A 188 -2.84 9.87 -11.97
N SER A 189 -3.90 10.40 -12.60
CA SER A 189 -4.51 11.68 -12.24
C SER A 189 -5.20 11.63 -10.87
N MET A 190 -6.04 10.61 -10.62
CA MET A 190 -6.73 10.39 -9.34
C MET A 190 -5.74 10.24 -8.18
N GLY A 191 -4.64 9.48 -8.37
CA GLY A 191 -3.60 9.35 -7.36
C GLY A 191 -2.94 10.70 -7.02
N LYS A 192 -2.59 11.50 -8.03
CA LYS A 192 -2.02 12.85 -7.84
C LYS A 192 -2.99 13.81 -7.14
N ASP A 193 -4.26 13.78 -7.52
CA ASP A 193 -5.28 14.65 -6.93
C ASP A 193 -5.52 14.32 -5.45
N ALA A 194 -5.70 13.04 -5.12
CA ALA A 194 -5.81 12.57 -3.74
C ALA A 194 -4.58 12.90 -2.89
N GLY A 195 -3.37 12.83 -3.48
CA GLY A 195 -2.13 13.21 -2.80
C GLY A 195 -2.06 14.71 -2.47
N LYS A 196 -2.43 15.57 -3.42
CA LYS A 196 -2.51 17.04 -3.22
C LYS A 196 -3.53 17.42 -2.15
N GLU A 197 -4.70 16.79 -2.16
CA GLU A 197 -5.76 17.03 -1.18
C GLU A 197 -5.26 16.71 0.24
N LEU A 198 -4.60 15.55 0.43
CA LEU A 198 -4.08 15.18 1.74
C LEU A 198 -2.88 16.04 2.17
N LEU A 199 -1.98 16.46 1.27
CA LEU A 199 -0.95 17.48 1.60
C LEU A 199 -1.58 18.78 2.10
N SER A 200 -2.60 19.29 1.40
CA SER A 200 -3.29 20.52 1.77
C SER A 200 -4.05 20.43 3.09
N ARG A 201 -4.53 19.23 3.47
CA ARG A 201 -5.21 18.96 4.74
C ARG A 201 -4.25 18.63 5.89
N ALA A 202 -3.08 18.10 5.59
CA ALA A 202 -2.04 17.76 6.56
C ALA A 202 -1.39 19.00 7.16
N GLY A 203 -0.97 19.93 6.28
CA GLY A 203 -0.17 21.09 6.64
C GLY A 203 1.32 20.77 6.86
N PRO A 204 2.17 21.79 7.04
CA PRO A 204 3.59 21.59 7.33
C PRO A 204 3.80 20.86 8.67
N GLY A 205 4.80 19.98 8.74
CA GLY A 205 5.18 19.26 9.95
C GLY A 205 4.32 18.03 10.31
N PHE A 206 3.30 17.67 9.52
CA PHE A 206 2.39 16.55 9.83
C PHE A 206 3.10 15.19 9.99
N PHE A 207 4.21 14.98 9.29
CA PHE A 207 4.99 13.73 9.35
C PHE A 207 6.04 13.73 10.47
N ASP A 208 6.29 14.89 11.08
CA ASP A 208 7.34 15.11 12.09
C ASP A 208 6.78 15.13 13.54
N SER A 209 5.44 15.11 13.69
CA SER A 209 4.69 15.16 14.95
C SER A 209 4.23 13.80 15.46
#